data_AF-A0A7W2L1Z9-F1
#
_entry.id   AF-A0A7W2L1Z9-F1
#
_cell.length_a   1.000
_cell.length_b   1.000
_cell.length_c   1.000
_cell.angle_alpha   90.00
_cell.angle_beta   90.00
_cell.angle_gamma   90.00
#
_symmetry.space_group_name_H-M   'P 1'
#
loop_
_entity.id
_entity.type
_entity.pdbx_description
1 polymer ?
#
loop_
_entity_poly.entity_id
_entity_poly.type
_entity_poly.pdbx_seq_one_letter_code
_entity_poly.pdbx_strand_id
1 'polypeptide(L)'
;MPGKLQLAAAARQVDRSIPKSGDINQVFHQRFLDEVNLDLNLPRALAVVWALVKSDLPPADKRATLLQMDRILGLDLENVESDNDAAPADIFDLIEQQRQARKEKNWALADLLREQLKERGWVVKDDAVADD
;
A
#
# COMPACT_ATOMS: atom_id res chain seq x y z
N MET A 1 -19.83 5.66 -13.70
CA MET A 1 -18.70 6.48 -13.21
C MET A 1 -17.41 5.72 -13.49
N PRO A 2 -16.36 6.31 -14.07
CA PRO A 2 -15.12 5.58 -14.28
C PRO A 2 -14.50 5.24 -12.91
N GLY A 3 -14.32 3.95 -12.65
CA GLY A 3 -13.80 3.43 -11.39
C GLY A 3 -12.41 3.99 -11.08
N LYS A 4 -12.19 4.28 -9.79
CA LYS A 4 -10.94 4.83 -9.25
C LYS A 4 -9.77 3.90 -9.64
N LEU A 5 -8.81 4.42 -10.39
CA LEU A 5 -7.56 3.75 -10.71
C LEU A 5 -6.62 3.87 -9.51
N GLN A 6 -6.10 2.74 -9.02
CA GLN A 6 -4.90 2.75 -8.20
C GLN A 6 -3.72 2.28 -9.03
N LEU A 7 -2.83 3.21 -9.33
CA LEU A 7 -1.50 2.91 -9.85
C LEU A 7 -0.67 2.40 -8.67
N ALA A 8 -0.15 1.17 -8.77
CA ALA A 8 0.75 0.63 -7.78
C ALA A 8 2.10 0.38 -8.44
N ALA A 9 3.07 1.25 -8.15
CA ALA A 9 4.46 0.80 -8.11
C ALA A 9 4.54 -0.39 -7.16
N ALA A 10 5.25 -1.45 -7.55
CA ALA A 10 5.24 -2.70 -6.80
C ALA A 10 5.79 -2.50 -5.38
N ALA A 11 4.87 -2.52 -4.41
CA ALA A 11 5.03 -2.55 -2.95
C ALA A 11 5.05 -1.20 -2.20
N ARG A 12 4.15 -1.14 -1.19
CA ARG A 12 4.07 -0.23 -0.03
C ARG A 12 3.52 1.18 -0.29
N GLN A 13 2.19 1.28 -0.28
CA GLN A 13 1.50 2.56 -0.11
C GLN A 13 1.55 2.99 1.37
N VAL A 14 2.16 4.15 1.65
CA VAL A 14 1.91 4.91 2.88
C VAL A 14 1.00 6.06 2.48
N ASP A 15 -0.25 6.00 2.90
CA ASP A 15 -1.24 7.03 2.60
C ASP A 15 -0.88 8.34 3.31
N ARG A 16 -0.45 9.34 2.54
CA ARG A 16 -0.08 10.68 3.03
C ARG A 16 -1.29 11.52 3.47
N SER A 17 -2.53 11.06 3.22
CA SER A 17 -3.76 11.72 3.71
C SER A 17 -4.03 11.44 5.19
N ILE A 18 -3.30 10.50 5.79
CA ILE A 18 -3.41 10.19 7.21
C ILE A 18 -2.94 11.40 8.03
N PRO A 19 -3.76 11.92 8.95
CA PRO A 19 -3.36 13.01 9.83
C PRO A 19 -2.05 12.69 10.56
N LYS A 20 -1.14 13.67 10.62
CA LYS A 20 0.12 13.54 11.36
C LYS A 20 -0.09 13.47 12.88
N SER A 21 -1.24 13.92 13.36
CA SER A 21 -1.67 13.86 14.76
C SER A 21 -2.59 12.65 14.97
N GLY A 22 -2.06 11.61 15.59
CA GLY A 22 -2.82 10.47 16.10
C GLY A 22 -2.23 10.04 17.44
N ASP A 23 -3.00 9.31 18.23
CA ASP A 23 -2.58 8.86 19.54
C ASP A 23 -1.91 7.48 19.46
N ILE A 24 -0.85 7.29 20.25
CA ILE A 24 -0.18 5.98 20.34
C ILE A 24 -1.12 5.02 21.08
N ASN A 25 -1.53 3.95 20.40
CA ASN A 25 -2.29 2.89 21.02
C ASN A 25 -1.39 2.07 21.95
N GLN A 26 -1.54 2.30 23.26
CA GLN A 26 -0.69 1.70 24.28
C GLN A 26 -0.83 0.17 24.36
N VAL A 27 -2.00 -0.39 24.02
CA VAL A 27 -2.19 -1.85 24.03
C VAL A 27 -1.31 -2.52 22.98
N PHE A 28 -1.30 -2.00 21.75
CA PHE A 28 -0.43 -2.52 20.69
C PHE A 28 1.05 -2.25 20.98
N HIS A 29 1.38 -1.05 21.46
CA HIS A 29 2.75 -0.68 21.79
C HIS A 29 3.33 -1.58 22.89
N GLN A 30 2.58 -1.83 23.96
CA GLN A 30 3.05 -2.70 25.06
C GLN A 30 3.22 -4.14 24.60
N ARG A 31 2.25 -4.70 23.85
CA ARG A 31 2.38 -6.06 23.29
C ARG A 31 3.60 -6.20 22.40
N PHE A 32 3.94 -5.18 21.63
CA PHE A 32 5.15 -5.17 20.83
C PHE A 32 6.41 -5.16 21.72
N LEU A 33 6.46 -4.29 22.73
CA LEU A 33 7.57 -4.23 23.67
C LEU A 33 7.75 -5.53 24.45
N ASP A 34 6.67 -6.21 24.83
CA ASP A 34 6.72 -7.49 25.54
C ASP A 34 7.43 -8.57 24.68
N GLU A 35 7.14 -8.62 23.37
CA GLU A 35 7.83 -9.53 22.46
C GLU A 35 9.29 -9.12 22.20
N VAL A 36 9.57 -7.82 22.03
CA VAL A 36 10.95 -7.33 21.86
C VAL A 36 11.81 -7.61 23.09
N ASN A 37 11.27 -7.39 24.29
CA ASN A 37 11.97 -7.63 25.54
C ASN A 37 12.10 -9.12 25.88
N LEU A 38 11.34 -9.98 25.21
CA LEU A 38 11.49 -11.43 25.27
C LEU A 38 12.57 -11.89 24.27
N ASP A 39 13.83 -11.61 24.60
CA ASP A 39 15.00 -12.04 23.81
C ASP A 39 14.93 -11.63 22.33
N LEU A 40 14.53 -10.37 22.06
CA LEU A 40 14.38 -9.83 20.71
C LEU A 40 13.51 -10.74 19.81
N ASN A 41 12.33 -11.14 20.30
CA ASN A 41 11.38 -11.95 19.54
C ASN A 41 10.71 -11.15 18.42
N LEU A 42 11.51 -10.68 17.46
CA LEU A 42 11.10 -9.88 16.32
C LEU A 42 10.05 -10.59 15.44
N PRO A 43 10.06 -11.92 15.24
CA PRO A 43 8.98 -12.59 14.51
C PRO A 43 7.60 -12.35 15.13
N ARG A 44 7.48 -12.44 16.46
CA ARG A 44 6.21 -12.18 17.15
C ARG A 44 5.92 -10.69 17.28
N ALA A 45 6.94 -9.86 17.49
CA ALA A 45 6.78 -8.41 17.47
C ALA A 45 6.24 -7.92 16.11
N LEU A 46 6.72 -8.49 15.00
CA LEU A 46 6.21 -8.20 13.66
C LEU A 46 4.78 -8.72 13.45
N ALA A 47 4.41 -9.85 14.07
CA ALA A 47 3.02 -10.29 14.09
C ALA A 47 2.09 -9.28 14.78
N VAL A 48 2.56 -8.62 15.86
CA VAL A 48 1.83 -7.52 16.53
C VAL A 48 1.70 -6.31 15.60
N VAL A 49 2.76 -5.94 14.88
CA VAL A 49 2.72 -4.88 13.85
C VAL A 49 1.66 -5.18 12.78
N TRP A 50 1.61 -6.41 12.25
CA TRP A 50 0.60 -6.80 11.28
C TRP A 50 -0.81 -6.77 11.83
N ALA A 51 -1.00 -7.15 13.10
CA ALA A 51 -2.29 -7.04 13.76
C ALA A 51 -2.73 -5.58 13.93
N LEU A 52 -1.80 -4.66 14.24
CA LEU A 52 -2.07 -3.22 14.30
C LEU A 52 -2.53 -2.69 12.94
N VAL A 53 -1.82 -3.02 11.86
CA VAL A 53 -2.16 -2.60 10.49
C VAL A 53 -3.59 -3.04 10.12
N LYS A 54 -3.95 -4.27 10.46
CA LYS A 54 -5.26 -4.88 10.18
C LYS A 54 -6.38 -4.52 11.17
N SER A 55 -6.09 -3.83 12.27
CA SER A 55 -7.09 -3.48 13.27
C SER A 55 -8.12 -2.46 12.77
N ASP A 56 -9.19 -2.22 13.52
CA ASP A 56 -10.18 -1.18 13.19
C ASP A 56 -9.83 0.21 13.78
N LEU A 57 -8.59 0.39 14.25
CA LEU A 57 -8.15 1.67 14.80
C LEU A 57 -8.15 2.79 13.75
N PRO A 58 -8.33 4.06 14.16
CA PRO A 58 -8.19 5.20 13.26
C PRO A 58 -6.85 5.16 12.53
N PRO A 59 -6.80 5.49 11.23
CA PRO A 59 -5.56 5.48 10.46
C PRO A 59 -4.45 6.34 11.08
N ALA A 60 -4.80 7.47 11.70
CA ALA A 60 -3.88 8.35 12.40
C ALA A 60 -3.20 7.66 13.59
N ASP A 61 -3.98 6.94 14.41
CA ASP A 61 -3.47 6.22 15.58
C ASP A 61 -2.63 5.01 15.17
N LYS A 62 -3.04 4.30 14.11
CA LYS A 62 -2.21 3.24 13.51
C LYS A 62 -0.86 3.78 13.08
N ARG A 63 -0.85 4.89 12.33
CA ARG A 63 0.39 5.55 11.87
C ARG A 63 1.25 5.99 13.05
N ALA A 64 0.69 6.68 14.04
CA ALA A 64 1.43 7.13 15.23
C ALA A 64 2.05 5.94 16.00
N THR A 65 1.28 4.87 16.18
CA THR A 65 1.74 3.66 16.88
C THR A 65 2.83 2.92 16.08
N LEU A 66 2.67 2.80 14.76
CA LEU A 66 3.67 2.19 13.88
C LEU A 66 4.99 2.96 13.90
N LEU A 67 4.95 4.29 13.80
CA LEU A 67 6.15 5.13 13.86
C LEU A 67 6.85 5.04 15.23
N GLN A 68 6.08 4.87 16.30
CA GLN A 68 6.66 4.63 17.62
C GLN A 68 7.39 3.27 17.68
N MET A 69 6.80 2.20 17.13
CA MET A 69 7.46 0.88 17.03
C MET A 69 8.68 0.92 16.09
N ASP A 70 8.62 1.72 15.03
CA ASP A 70 9.69 1.86 14.04
C ASP A 70 10.98 2.45 14.63
N ARG A 71 10.90 3.19 15.73
CA ARG A 71 12.09 3.63 16.48
C ARG A 71 12.97 2.47 16.96
N ILE A 72 12.39 1.29 17.14
CA ILE A 72 13.10 0.05 17.51
C ILE A 72 13.42 -0.78 16.25
N LEU A 73 12.52 -0.81 15.27
CA LEU A 73 12.69 -1.62 14.06
C LEU A 73 13.70 -1.01 13.07
N GLY A 74 13.86 0.31 13.07
CA GLY A 74 14.80 1.04 12.22
C GLY A 74 14.49 0.95 10.73
N LEU A 75 13.22 0.88 10.34
CA LEU A 75 12.80 0.74 8.92
C LEU A 75 12.59 2.08 8.23
N ASP A 76 12.68 3.18 8.97
CA ASP A 76 12.53 4.55 8.49
C ASP A 76 11.21 4.80 7.75
N LEU A 77 10.11 4.29 8.34
CA LEU A 77 8.78 4.30 7.75
C LEU A 77 8.21 5.70 7.52
N GLU A 78 8.73 6.71 8.22
CA GLU A 78 8.33 8.10 8.03
C GLU A 78 8.88 8.70 6.73
N ASN A 79 10.07 8.28 6.31
CA ASN A 79 10.78 8.80 5.14
C ASN A 79 10.73 7.86 3.94
N VAL A 80 9.85 6.85 3.96
CA VAL A 80 9.60 6.03 2.77
C VAL A 80 9.12 6.95 1.66
N GLU A 81 10.00 7.17 0.68
CA GLU A 81 9.66 7.80 -0.57
C GLU A 81 8.54 6.96 -1.18
N SER A 82 7.34 7.52 -1.10
CA SER A 82 6.23 7.02 -1.87
C SER A 82 6.60 7.38 -3.30
N ASP A 83 6.78 6.38 -4.16
CA ASP A 83 6.75 6.53 -5.63
C ASP A 83 5.32 6.96 -6.02
N ASN A 84 4.97 8.17 -5.57
CA ASN A 84 3.78 8.92 -5.92
C ASN A 84 4.07 9.79 -7.15
N ASP A 85 5.10 9.44 -7.93
CA ASP A 85 5.20 9.92 -9.29
C ASP A 85 3.92 9.47 -9.98
N ALA A 86 2.99 10.42 -10.13
CA ALA A 86 1.84 10.24 -10.98
C ALA A 86 2.37 9.65 -12.28
N ALA A 87 1.81 8.49 -12.68
CA ALA A 87 2.29 7.80 -13.86
C ALA A 87 2.39 8.80 -15.02
N PRO A 88 3.53 8.85 -15.73
CA PRO A 88 3.69 9.82 -16.79
C PRO A 88 2.58 9.63 -17.85
N ALA A 89 2.25 10.71 -18.57
CA ALA A 89 1.05 10.75 -19.41
C ALA A 89 0.98 9.58 -20.42
N ASP A 90 2.13 9.12 -20.92
CA ASP A 90 2.24 7.98 -21.82
C ASP A 90 1.80 6.65 -21.18
N ILE A 91 2.09 6.46 -19.88
CA ILE A 91 1.63 5.30 -19.10
C ILE A 91 0.11 5.39 -18.89
N PHE A 92 -0.42 6.57 -18.62
CA PHE A 92 -1.86 6.76 -18.48
C PHE A 92 -2.61 6.44 -19.79
N ASP A 93 -2.07 6.87 -20.93
CA ASP A 93 -2.63 6.57 -22.24
C ASP A 93 -2.65 5.06 -22.53
N LEU A 94 -1.56 4.34 -22.20
CA LEU A 94 -1.49 2.88 -22.35
C LEU A 94 -2.53 2.16 -21.49
N ILE A 95 -2.80 2.67 -20.27
CA ILE A 95 -3.83 2.12 -19.39
C ILE A 95 -5.22 2.32 -19.98
N GLU A 96 -5.53 3.50 -20.51
CA GLU A 96 -6.85 3.75 -21.09
C GLU A 96 -7.05 2.94 -22.38
N GLN A 97 -6.01 2.78 -23.20
CA GLN A 97 -6.04 1.87 -24.35
C GLN A 97 -6.29 0.41 -23.93
N GLN A 98 -5.67 -0.04 -22.84
CA GLN A 98 -5.86 -1.40 -22.32
C GLN A 98 -7.30 -1.62 -21.82
N ARG A 99 -7.88 -0.60 -21.17
CA ARG A 99 -9.29 -0.60 -20.76
C ARG A 99 -10.24 -0.64 -21.94
N GLN A 100 -9.95 0.17 -22.96
CA GLN A 100 -10.77 0.21 -24.17
C GLN A 100 -10.74 -1.14 -24.90
N ALA A 101 -9.55 -1.75 -25.03
CA ALA A 101 -9.38 -3.08 -25.58
C ALA A 101 -10.19 -4.14 -24.82
N ARG A 102 -10.24 -4.07 -23.49
CA ARG A 102 -11.09 -4.95 -22.67
C ARG A 102 -12.58 -4.70 -22.87
N LYS A 103 -13.03 -3.45 -22.93
CA LYS A 103 -14.43 -3.10 -23.22
C LYS A 103 -14.87 -3.62 -24.58
N GLU A 104 -13.97 -3.58 -25.55
CA GLU A 104 -14.15 -4.10 -26.91
C GLU A 104 -13.94 -5.63 -27.01
N LYS A 105 -13.65 -6.31 -25.88
CA LYS A 105 -13.34 -7.74 -25.80
C LYS A 105 -12.15 -8.18 -26.67
N ASN A 106 -11.26 -7.25 -26.98
CA ASN A 106 -10.00 -7.51 -27.66
C ASN A 106 -8.93 -7.94 -26.64
N TRP A 107 -9.02 -9.21 -26.21
CA TRP A 107 -8.15 -9.78 -25.18
C TRP A 107 -6.67 -9.77 -25.58
N ALA A 108 -6.37 -10.04 -26.86
CA ALA A 108 -5.00 -10.04 -27.38
C ALA A 108 -4.32 -8.66 -27.25
N LEU A 109 -5.05 -7.59 -27.58
CA LEU A 109 -4.54 -6.22 -27.46
C LEU A 109 -4.41 -5.80 -25.99
N ALA A 110 -5.38 -6.18 -25.15
CA ALA A 110 -5.31 -5.91 -23.71
C ALA A 110 -4.11 -6.58 -23.03
N ASP A 111 -3.80 -7.83 -23.38
CA ASP A 111 -2.64 -8.54 -22.83
C ASP A 111 -1.31 -7.98 -23.35
N LEU A 112 -1.26 -7.57 -24.63
CA LEU A 112 -0.08 -6.89 -25.19
C LEU A 112 0.21 -5.57 -24.46
N LEU A 113 -0.81 -4.72 -24.26
CA LEU A 113 -0.65 -3.46 -23.54
C LEU A 113 -0.30 -3.68 -22.06
N ARG A 114 -0.85 -4.73 -21.43
CA ARG A 114 -0.49 -5.11 -20.07
C ARG A 114 1.00 -5.49 -19.97
N GLU A 115 1.53 -6.22 -20.94
CA GLU A 115 2.94 -6.60 -20.93
C GLU A 115 3.85 -5.38 -21.12
N GLN A 116 3.49 -4.45 -22.03
CA GLN A 116 4.20 -3.19 -22.19
C GLN A 116 4.23 -2.34 -20.91
N LEU A 117 3.12 -2.32 -20.16
CA LEU A 117 3.07 -1.62 -18.88
C LEU A 117 4.03 -2.28 -17.86
N LYS A 118 4.06 -3.62 -17.79
CA LYS A 118 5.00 -4.33 -16.90
C LYS A 118 6.46 -4.12 -17.28
N GLU A 119 6.79 -4.14 -18.57
CA GLU A 119 8.15 -3.86 -19.07
C GLU A 119 8.63 -2.47 -18.64
N ARG A 120 7.71 -1.51 -18.51
CA ARG A 120 7.97 -0.16 -18.00
C ARG A 120 7.89 -0.03 -16.47
N GLY A 121 7.77 -1.15 -15.75
CA GLY A 121 7.71 -1.18 -14.29
C GLY A 121 6.34 -0.88 -13.69
N TRP A 122 5.28 -0.81 -14.51
CA TRP A 122 3.93 -0.48 -14.06
C TRP A 122 3.02 -1.72 -14.03
N VAL A 123 2.35 -1.91 -12.90
CA VAL A 123 1.31 -2.94 -12.78
C VAL A 123 -0.04 -2.26 -12.58
N VAL A 124 -0.95 -2.50 -13.53
CA VAL A 124 -2.34 -2.04 -13.40
C VAL A 124 -3.05 -2.98 -12.45
N LYS A 125 -3.48 -2.43 -11.31
CA LYS A 125 -4.36 -3.12 -10.38
C LYS A 125 -5.79 -2.66 -10.65
N ASP A 126 -6.58 -3.55 -11.22
CA ASP A 126 -8.03 -3.35 -11.28
C ASP A 126 -8.60 -3.68 -9.91
N ASP A 127 -9.19 -2.70 -9.23
CA ASP A 127 -10.13 -3.02 -8.17
C ASP A 127 -11.35 -3.65 -8.85
N ALA A 128 -11.57 -4.94 -8.62
CA ALA A 128 -12.82 -5.58 -8.97
C ALA A 128 -13.93 -4.82 -8.23
N VAL A 129 -14.66 -3.98 -8.95
CA VAL A 129 -15.96 -3.52 -8.50
C VAL A 129 -16.79 -4.78 -8.42
N ALA A 130 -17.24 -5.14 -7.21
CA ALA A 130 -18.21 -6.19 -7.02
C ALA A 130 -19.39 -5.90 -7.96
N ASP A 131 -19.63 -6.81 -8.90
CA ASP A 131 -20.87 -6.83 -9.67
C ASP A 131 -22.01 -7.02 -8.67
N ASP A 132 -22.89 -6.03 -8.55
CA ASP A 132 -24.19 -6.07 -7.87
C ASP A 132 -25.29 -6.05 -8.95
#